data_AF-C1MVD6-F1
#
_entry.id   AF-C1MVD6-F1
#
_cell.length_a   1.000
_cell.length_b   1.000
_cell.length_c   1.000
_cell.angle_alpha   90.00
_cell.angle_beta   90.00
_cell.angle_gamma   90.00
#
_symmetry.space_group_name_H-M   'P 1'
#
loop_
_entity.id
_entity.type
_entity.pdbx_description
1 polymer ?
#
loop_
_entity_poly.entity_id
_entity_poly.type
_entity_poly.pdbx_seq_one_letter_code
_entity_poly.pdbx_strand_id
1 'polypeptide(L)'
;MSSTRPRRSAPAAASVPDNVRRGLASFVNGNEELVRAMGVEEDGDGGDLVDALLDVLRVNALSHEMLLARFFDASALSSYCEGVLGKSGKGSAATLAERIAREWSKPGFGT
;
A
#
# COMPACT_ATOMS: atom_id res chain seq x y z
N MET A 1 -24.15 32.39 -26.66
CA MET A 1 -22.94 31.92 -25.95
C MET A 1 -23.38 31.17 -24.71
N SER A 2 -23.50 29.84 -24.78
CA SER A 2 -23.84 29.01 -23.62
C SER A 2 -22.78 27.93 -23.49
N SER A 3 -21.68 28.28 -22.84
CA SER A 3 -20.60 27.35 -22.53
C SER A 3 -20.97 26.62 -21.24
N THR A 4 -21.67 25.51 -21.39
CA THR A 4 -21.92 24.58 -20.28
C THR A 4 -20.59 23.91 -19.94
N ARG A 5 -19.90 24.41 -18.91
CA ARG A 5 -18.71 23.75 -18.36
C ARG A 5 -19.11 22.35 -17.87
N PRO A 6 -18.46 21.27 -18.33
CA PRO A 6 -18.60 19.99 -17.66
C PRO A 6 -18.07 20.14 -16.23
N ARG A 7 -18.96 19.99 -15.24
CA ARG A 7 -18.54 19.72 -13.86
C ARG A 7 -17.80 18.39 -13.90
N ARG A 8 -16.47 18.43 -13.80
CA ARG A 8 -15.69 17.25 -13.44
C ARG A 8 -16.18 16.84 -12.05
N SER A 9 -17.00 15.81 -11.99
CA SER A 9 -17.21 15.06 -10.76
C SER A 9 -15.84 14.69 -10.22
N ALA A 10 -15.54 15.09 -8.98
CA ALA A 10 -14.37 14.59 -8.28
C ALA A 10 -14.40 13.05 -8.36
N PRO A 11 -13.26 12.37 -8.58
CA PRO A 11 -13.25 10.92 -8.60
C PRO A 11 -13.82 10.46 -7.25
N ALA A 12 -14.89 9.65 -7.32
CA ALA A 12 -15.36 8.87 -6.18
C ALA A 12 -14.13 8.28 -5.51
N ALA A 13 -14.01 8.44 -4.18
CA ALA A 13 -12.92 7.88 -3.39
C ALA A 13 -12.61 6.49 -3.94
N ALA A 14 -11.51 6.38 -4.70
CA ALA A 14 -11.22 5.20 -5.48
C ALA A 14 -11.08 4.09 -4.44
N SER A 15 -12.09 3.22 -4.36
CA SER A 15 -12.05 2.12 -3.40
C SER A 15 -10.80 1.34 -3.73
N VAL A 16 -9.86 1.34 -2.79
CA VAL A 16 -8.58 0.68 -2.97
C VAL A 16 -8.90 -0.79 -3.25
N PRO A 17 -8.37 -1.37 -4.34
CA PRO A 17 -8.70 -2.73 -4.73
C PRO A 17 -8.49 -3.72 -3.57
N ASP A 18 -9.40 -4.68 -3.38
CA ASP A 18 -9.35 -5.64 -2.26
C ASP A 18 -8.03 -6.41 -2.18
N ASN A 19 -7.43 -6.73 -3.32
CA ASN A 19 -6.10 -7.32 -3.47
C ASN A 19 -4.99 -6.44 -2.86
N VAL A 20 -5.07 -5.12 -3.00
CA VAL A 20 -4.14 -4.18 -2.36
C VAL A 20 -4.37 -4.14 -0.85
N ARG A 21 -5.64 -4.13 -0.40
CA ARG A 21 -5.96 -4.18 1.03
C ARG A 21 -5.45 -5.46 1.69
N ARG A 22 -5.61 -6.61 1.03
CA ARG A 22 -5.04 -7.90 1.48
C ARG A 22 -3.52 -7.88 1.47
N GLY A 23 -2.90 -7.26 0.46
CA GLY A 23 -1.46 -7.10 0.38
C GLY A 23 -0.91 -6.29 1.54
N LEU A 24 -1.52 -5.14 1.83
CA LEU A 24 -1.21 -4.33 2.99
C LEU A 24 -1.42 -5.09 4.30
N ALA A 25 -2.55 -5.78 4.47
CA ALA A 25 -2.78 -6.60 5.66
C ALA A 25 -1.71 -7.69 5.85
N SER A 26 -1.34 -8.37 4.77
CA SER A 26 -0.27 -9.37 4.78
C SER A 26 1.11 -8.76 5.04
N PHE A 27 1.35 -7.53 4.62
CA PHE A 27 2.62 -6.83 4.83
C PHE A 27 2.73 -6.28 6.25
N VAL A 28 1.64 -5.72 6.78
CA VAL A 28 1.54 -5.24 8.16
C VAL A 28 1.72 -6.40 9.15
N ASN A 29 1.17 -7.57 8.84
CA ASN A 29 1.37 -8.80 9.61
C ASN A 29 2.85 -9.22 9.59
N GLY A 30 3.58 -8.97 10.68
CA GLY A 30 5.03 -9.14 10.80
C GLY A 30 5.87 -7.86 10.65
N ASN A 31 5.25 -6.70 10.41
CA ASN A 31 5.90 -5.37 10.38
C ASN A 31 5.13 -4.34 11.22
N GLU A 32 4.37 -4.78 12.22
CA GLU A 32 3.46 -3.93 13.01
C GLU A 32 4.21 -2.79 13.71
N GLU A 33 5.41 -3.04 14.23
CA GLU A 33 6.28 -2.02 14.84
C GLU A 33 6.67 -0.91 13.85
N LEU A 34 7.01 -1.26 12.60
CA LEU A 34 7.36 -0.29 11.58
C LEU A 34 6.16 0.60 11.23
N VAL A 35 4.97 0.01 11.21
CA VAL A 35 3.74 0.74 10.89
C VAL A 35 3.34 1.66 12.05
N ARG A 36 3.48 1.20 13.30
CA ARG A 36 3.29 2.04 14.50
C ARG A 36 4.29 3.19 14.56
N ALA A 37 5.54 2.96 14.16
CA ALA A 37 6.57 4.00 14.09
C ALA A 37 6.25 5.14 13.10
N MET A 38 5.32 4.93 12.16
CA MET A 38 4.81 6.01 11.29
C MET A 38 3.80 6.93 11.97
N GLY A 39 3.46 6.68 13.24
CA GLY A 39 2.50 7.47 14.01
C GLY A 39 1.05 7.01 13.87
N VAL A 40 0.83 5.74 13.52
CA VAL A 40 -0.49 5.11 13.66
C VAL A 40 -0.63 4.67 15.12
N GLU A 41 -1.50 5.35 15.88
CA GLU A 41 -1.61 5.19 17.34
C GLU A 41 -1.88 3.74 17.78
N GLU A 42 -1.38 3.39 18.97
CA GLU A 42 -1.08 2.02 19.42
C GLU A 42 -2.30 1.14 19.77
N ASP A 43 -3.52 1.70 19.79
CA ASP A 43 -4.71 1.02 20.31
C ASP A 43 -5.53 0.24 19.26
N GLY A 44 -5.07 0.19 18.00
CA GLY A 44 -5.76 -0.49 16.90
C GLY A 44 -5.28 -1.93 16.64
N ASP A 45 -6.23 -2.84 16.38
CA ASP A 45 -5.97 -4.18 15.85
C ASP A 45 -5.27 -4.07 14.47
N GLY A 46 -4.68 -5.16 13.95
CA GLY A 46 -3.98 -5.14 12.66
C GLY A 46 -4.83 -4.64 11.47
N GLY A 47 -6.16 -4.66 11.58
CA GLY A 47 -7.08 -4.03 10.64
C GLY A 47 -7.06 -2.50 10.67
N ASP A 48 -6.94 -1.90 11.84
CA ASP A 48 -6.88 -0.44 12.03
C ASP A 48 -5.58 0.15 11.46
N LEU A 49 -4.48 -0.61 11.55
CA LEU A 49 -3.21 -0.25 10.92
C LEU A 49 -3.30 -0.19 9.38
N VAL A 50 -4.03 -1.13 8.78
CA VAL A 50 -4.26 -1.15 7.32
C VAL A 50 -5.14 0.04 6.92
N ASP A 51 -6.21 0.30 7.66
CA ASP A 51 -7.11 1.40 7.35
C ASP A 51 -6.41 2.77 7.51
N ALA A 52 -5.54 2.94 8.51
CA ALA A 52 -4.68 4.12 8.64
C ALA A 52 -3.72 4.29 7.45
N LEU A 53 -3.09 3.21 6.98
CA LEU A 53 -2.24 3.21 5.79
C LEU A 53 -3.02 3.60 4.52
N LEU A 54 -4.25 3.10 4.39
CA LEU A 54 -5.15 3.46 3.30
C LEU A 54 -5.56 4.94 3.36
N ASP A 55 -5.74 5.49 4.55
CA ASP A 55 -6.04 6.91 4.72
C ASP A 55 -4.82 7.79 4.40
N VAL A 56 -3.60 7.38 4.76
CA VAL A 56 -2.37 8.05 4.31
C VAL A 56 -2.28 8.07 2.78
N LEU A 57 -2.59 6.94 2.12
CA LEU A 57 -2.67 6.85 0.65
C LEU A 57 -3.68 7.84 0.07
N ARG A 58 -4.88 7.90 0.63
CA ARG A 58 -5.97 8.78 0.16
C ARG A 58 -5.63 10.25 0.37
N VAL A 59 -5.20 10.65 1.57
CA VAL A 59 -4.92 12.04 1.93
C VAL A 59 -3.78 12.61 1.09
N ASN A 60 -2.75 11.80 0.83
CA ASN A 60 -1.58 12.23 0.08
C ASN A 60 -1.66 11.93 -1.44
N ALA A 61 -2.77 11.33 -1.90
CA ALA A 61 -2.95 10.86 -3.28
C ALA A 61 -1.75 10.03 -3.79
N LEU A 62 -1.20 9.18 -2.91
CA LEU A 62 -0.05 8.34 -3.23
C LEU A 62 -0.49 7.05 -3.93
N SER A 63 0.41 6.44 -4.69
CA SER A 63 0.27 5.05 -5.09
C SER A 63 0.79 4.13 -3.99
N HIS A 64 0.32 2.89 -3.94
CA HIS A 64 0.78 1.89 -2.96
C HIS A 64 2.29 1.62 -3.09
N GLU A 65 2.83 1.67 -4.30
CA GLU A 65 4.27 1.64 -4.56
C GLU A 65 5.00 2.81 -3.90
N MET A 66 4.49 4.04 -4.07
CA MET A 66 5.08 5.24 -3.48
C MET A 66 5.02 5.20 -1.95
N LEU A 67 3.96 4.65 -1.37
CA LEU A 67 3.88 4.42 0.07
C LEU A 67 4.96 3.42 0.51
N LEU A 68 5.05 2.27 -0.15
CA LEU A 68 6.03 1.24 0.18
C LEU A 68 7.47 1.77 0.08
N ALA A 69 7.81 2.46 -1.00
CA ALA A 69 9.15 2.97 -1.25
C ALA A 69 9.56 4.12 -0.31
N ARG A 70 8.59 4.87 0.23
CA ARG A 70 8.85 6.07 1.04
C ARG A 70 8.89 5.79 2.53
N PHE A 71 8.10 4.82 2.99
CA PHE A 71 7.91 4.55 4.41
C PHE A 71 8.59 3.28 4.90
N PHE A 72 8.99 2.38 3.99
CA PHE A 72 9.62 1.13 4.36
C PHE A 72 11.00 1.00 3.72
N ASP A 73 11.97 0.55 4.53
CA ASP A 73 13.32 0.31 4.06
C ASP A 73 13.40 -0.91 3.16
N ALA A 74 14.45 -0.93 2.32
CA ALA A 74 14.72 -2.04 1.40
C ALA A 74 14.82 -3.40 2.12
N SER A 75 15.24 -3.42 3.38
CA SER A 75 15.31 -4.65 4.19
C SER A 75 13.91 -5.26 4.40
N ALA A 76 12.94 -4.47 4.87
CA ALA A 76 11.58 -4.95 5.11
C ALA A 76 10.89 -5.37 3.80
N LEU A 77 11.07 -4.59 2.73
CA LEU A 77 10.53 -4.91 1.41
C LEU A 77 11.18 -6.17 0.82
N SER A 78 12.47 -6.38 1.05
CA SER A 78 13.21 -7.57 0.62
C SER A 78 12.69 -8.81 1.34
N SER A 79 12.57 -8.75 2.67
CA SER A 79 12.04 -9.85 3.47
C SER A 79 10.63 -10.24 3.05
N TYR A 80 9.76 -9.27 2.75
CA TYR A 80 8.42 -9.56 2.24
C TYR A 80 8.44 -10.18 0.83
N CYS A 81 9.29 -9.68 -0.06
CA CYS A 81 9.47 -10.26 -1.40
C CYS A 81 9.86 -11.74 -1.32
N GLU A 82 10.82 -12.08 -0.45
CA GLU A 82 11.37 -13.43 -0.35
C GLU A 82 10.45 -14.36 0.44
N GLY A 83 9.94 -13.91 1.58
CA GLY A 83 9.15 -14.74 2.50
C GLY A 83 7.69 -14.93 2.07
N VAL A 84 7.05 -13.88 1.54
CA VAL A 84 5.61 -13.91 1.23
C VAL A 84 5.37 -14.09 -0.27
N LEU A 85 6.09 -13.34 -1.11
CA LEU A 85 5.85 -13.37 -2.56
C LEU A 85 6.66 -14.46 -3.30
N GLY A 86 7.63 -15.09 -2.63
CA GLY A 86 8.55 -16.03 -3.27
C GLY A 86 9.34 -15.42 -4.43
N LYS A 87 9.61 -14.11 -4.36
CA LYS A 87 10.35 -13.33 -5.36
C LYS A 87 11.73 -12.94 -4.83
N SER A 88 12.61 -12.52 -5.74
CA SER A 88 13.91 -11.97 -5.37
C SER A 88 13.76 -10.77 -4.42
N GLY A 89 14.56 -10.71 -3.36
CA GLY A 89 14.68 -9.54 -2.46
C GLY A 89 15.73 -8.53 -2.89
N LYS A 90 16.41 -8.74 -4.03
CA LYS A 90 17.44 -7.82 -4.51
C LYS A 90 16.84 -6.58 -5.19
N GLY A 91 17.35 -5.41 -4.84
CA GLY A 91 17.04 -4.13 -5.48
C GLY A 91 17.11 -2.93 -4.52
N SER A 92 16.81 -1.74 -5.05
CA SER A 92 16.52 -0.58 -4.22
C SER A 92 15.12 -0.68 -3.63
N ALA A 93 14.81 0.12 -2.60
CA ALA A 93 13.47 0.17 -2.01
C ALA A 93 12.38 0.44 -3.08
N ALA A 94 12.64 1.34 -4.02
CA ALA A 94 11.73 1.60 -5.14
C ALA A 94 11.51 0.36 -6.02
N THR A 95 12.57 -0.36 -6.39
CA THR A 95 12.46 -1.60 -7.20
C THR A 95 11.67 -2.70 -6.47
N LEU A 96 11.88 -2.83 -5.15
CA LEU A 96 11.16 -3.81 -4.34
C LEU A 96 9.69 -3.41 -4.17
N ALA A 97 9.41 -2.13 -3.91
CA ALA A 97 8.06 -1.59 -3.83
C ALA A 97 7.29 -1.78 -5.15
N GLU A 98 7.91 -1.51 -6.30
CA GLU A 98 7.29 -1.72 -7.62
C GLU A 98 6.93 -3.20 -7.81
N ARG A 99 7.86 -4.11 -7.44
CA ARG A 99 7.65 -5.56 -7.53
C ARG A 99 6.47 -6.01 -6.67
N ILE A 100 6.40 -5.54 -5.43
CA ILE A 100 5.30 -5.84 -4.51
C ILE A 100 3.98 -5.30 -5.07
N ALA A 101 3.95 -4.04 -5.50
CA ALA A 101 2.76 -3.40 -6.06
C ALA A 101 2.25 -4.13 -7.33
N ARG A 102 3.16 -4.59 -8.20
CA ARG A 102 2.83 -5.41 -9.37
C ARG A 102 2.21 -6.75 -9.00
N GLU A 103 2.73 -7.43 -7.98
CA GLU A 103 2.15 -8.69 -7.50
C GLU A 103 0.77 -8.47 -6.90
N TRP A 104 0.61 -7.44 -6.06
CA TRP A 104 -0.69 -7.08 -5.50
C TRP A 104 -1.71 -6.74 -6.58
N SER A 105 -1.30 -6.11 -7.68
CA SER A 105 -2.19 -5.74 -8.78
C SER A 105 -2.73 -6.94 -9.58
N LYS A 106 -2.29 -8.17 -9.32
CA LYS A 106 -2.77 -9.36 -10.02
C LYS A 106 -4.15 -9.79 -9.52
N PRO A 107 -5.06 -10.23 -10.40
CA PRO A 107 -6.42 -10.63 -10.03
C PRO A 107 -6.50 -11.94 -9.20
N GLY A 108 -5.39 -12.66 -9.02
CA GLY A 108 -5.29 -13.86 -8.18
C GLY A 108 -4.48 -13.68 -6.90
N PHE A 109 -4.14 -12.44 -6.54
CA PHE A 109 -3.37 -12.18 -5.35
C PHE A 109 -4.24 -12.30 -4.09
N GLY A 110 -3.91 -13.25 -3.21
CA GLY A 110 -4.60 -13.46 -1.93
C GLY A 110 -5.96 -14.15 -2.04
N THR A 111 -6.20 -14.91 -3.13
CA THR A 111 -7.34 -15.81 -3.30
C THR A 111 -7.01 -17.22 -2.84
#